data_AF-K2CFQ3-F1
#
_entry.id   AF-K2CFQ3-F1
#
_cell.length_a   1.000
_cell.length_b   1.000
_cell.length_c   1.000
_cell.angle_alpha   90.00
_cell.angle_beta   90.00
_cell.angle_gamma   90.00
#
_symmetry.space_group_name_H-M   'P 1'
#
loop_
_entity.id
_entity.type
_entity.pdbx_description
1 polymer ?
#
loop_
_entity_poly.entity_id
_entity_poly.type
_entity_poly.pdbx_seq_one_letter_code
_entity_poly.pdbx_strand_id
1 'polypeptide(L)'
;MVNKKQKEAVRKKPGERSEGEWYRIVVRPKKQFKTFRYHDIGEKGGDVMRLAGRRSSGSWDTQVWLINKKSAHIQDEELIPDTEDAKKVIEVLGSVPTHVKGDIFEAKDRPDVPERQKPTQSQQSAYMHNIRLAQKTRKKAA
;
A
#
# COMPACT_ATOMS: atom_id res chain seq x y z
N MET A 1 19.23 -44.03 -25.17
CA MET A 1 17.97 -43.36 -24.79
C MET A 1 18.11 -42.76 -23.40
N VAL A 2 18.13 -41.42 -23.26
CA VAL A 2 17.59 -40.73 -22.07
C VAL A 2 17.07 -39.37 -22.55
N ASN A 3 15.75 -39.29 -22.73
CA ASN A 3 15.05 -38.06 -23.10
C ASN A 3 14.90 -37.20 -21.83
N LYS A 4 15.83 -36.28 -21.58
CA LYS A 4 15.71 -35.31 -20.49
C LYS A 4 14.80 -34.18 -20.98
N LYS A 5 13.48 -34.39 -20.90
CA LYS A 5 12.49 -33.29 -21.02
C LYS A 5 12.88 -32.25 -19.97
N GLN A 6 13.48 -31.16 -20.40
CA GLN A 6 13.64 -29.97 -19.57
C GLN A 6 12.23 -29.51 -19.19
N LYS A 7 11.86 -29.69 -17.92
CA LYS A 7 10.64 -29.10 -17.36
C LYS A 7 10.78 -27.60 -17.51
N GLU A 8 10.04 -27.00 -18.45
CA GLU A 8 9.91 -25.55 -18.53
C GLU A 8 9.45 -25.04 -17.16
N ALA A 9 10.31 -24.27 -16.51
CA ALA A 9 10.02 -23.73 -15.19
C ALA A 9 8.87 -22.73 -15.30
N VAL A 10 7.69 -23.10 -14.80
CA VAL A 10 6.53 -22.20 -14.75
C VAL A 10 6.92 -20.93 -13.98
N ARG A 11 6.83 -19.77 -14.65
CA ARG A 11 7.09 -18.46 -14.04
C ARG A 11 6.19 -18.28 -12.82
N LYS A 12 6.80 -18.09 -11.65
CA LYS A 12 6.10 -17.75 -10.40
C LYS A 12 5.70 -16.28 -10.38
N LYS A 13 4.65 -15.95 -9.63
CA LYS A 13 4.18 -14.56 -9.49
C LYS A 13 5.15 -13.76 -8.61
N PRO A 14 5.23 -12.43 -8.80
CA PRO A 14 6.01 -11.57 -7.92
C PRO A 14 5.63 -11.78 -6.43
N GLY A 15 6.64 -11.94 -5.59
CA GLY A 15 6.50 -12.21 -4.14
C GLY A 15 6.35 -13.69 -3.78
N GLU A 16 6.12 -14.62 -4.72
CA GLU A 16 5.94 -16.05 -4.39
C GLU A 16 7.21 -16.79 -3.97
N ARG A 17 8.40 -16.26 -4.31
CA ARG A 17 9.69 -16.90 -4.02
C ARG A 17 10.50 -16.22 -2.92
N SER A 18 9.98 -15.14 -2.33
CA SER A 18 10.75 -14.27 -1.43
C SER A 18 12.01 -13.62 -2.02
N GLU A 19 12.18 -13.67 -3.34
CA GLU A 19 13.36 -13.15 -4.08
C GLU A 19 13.26 -11.65 -4.42
N GLY A 20 12.12 -11.00 -4.15
CA GLY A 20 11.91 -9.58 -4.47
C GLY A 20 12.32 -8.65 -3.32
N GLU A 21 12.44 -7.35 -3.63
CA GLU A 21 12.78 -6.31 -2.64
C GLU A 21 11.57 -5.79 -1.83
N TRP A 22 10.38 -6.39 -2.02
CA TRP A 22 9.12 -5.82 -1.53
C TRP A 22 8.27 -6.88 -0.84
N TYR A 23 7.79 -6.55 0.36
CA TYR A 23 6.60 -7.18 0.92
C TYR A 23 5.35 -6.63 0.23
N ARG A 24 4.38 -7.51 0.00
CA ARG A 24 3.15 -7.21 -0.74
C ARG A 24 1.95 -7.45 0.16
N ILE A 25 1.29 -6.38 0.60
CA ILE A 25 0.04 -6.47 1.38
C ILE A 25 -1.13 -6.29 0.42
N VAL A 26 -1.81 -7.38 0.08
CA VAL A 26 -2.98 -7.38 -0.79
C VAL A 26 -4.20 -6.97 0.02
N VAL A 27 -4.84 -5.86 -0.36
CA VAL A 27 -6.04 -5.34 0.33
C VAL A 27 -7.33 -5.54 -0.47
N ARG A 28 -7.20 -5.81 -1.77
CA ARG A 28 -8.34 -6.09 -2.65
C ARG A 28 -8.01 -7.15 -3.70
N PRO A 29 -8.99 -7.99 -4.09
CA PRO A 29 -8.83 -8.95 -5.18
C PRO A 29 -8.49 -8.28 -6.51
N LYS A 30 -7.48 -8.80 -7.22
CA LYS A 30 -7.06 -8.30 -8.55
C LYS A 30 -8.22 -8.23 -9.55
N LYS A 31 -9.17 -9.16 -9.47
CA LYS A 31 -10.32 -9.27 -10.40
C LYS A 31 -11.27 -8.06 -10.37
N GLN A 32 -11.18 -7.21 -9.34
CA GLN A 32 -12.00 -6.00 -9.24
C GLN A 32 -11.49 -4.85 -10.14
N PHE A 33 -10.34 -5.02 -10.79
CA PHE A 33 -9.62 -3.96 -11.49
C PHE A 33 -9.31 -4.32 -12.94
N LYS A 34 -9.32 -3.30 -13.80
CA LYS A 34 -9.01 -3.41 -15.24
C LYS A 34 -7.59 -3.01 -15.58
N THR A 35 -7.08 -1.95 -14.95
CA THR A 35 -5.76 -1.36 -15.22
C THR A 35 -5.10 -0.95 -13.92
N PHE A 36 -3.77 -1.03 -13.85
CA PHE A 36 -3.01 -0.76 -12.63
C PHE A 36 -1.97 0.34 -12.83
N ARG A 37 -1.64 1.09 -11.77
CA ARG A 37 -0.57 2.09 -11.74
C ARG A 37 0.14 2.06 -10.39
N TYR A 38 1.46 2.26 -10.43
CA TYR A 38 2.29 2.41 -9.25
C TYR A 38 2.40 3.88 -8.86
N HIS A 39 2.13 4.20 -7.60
CA HIS A 39 2.37 5.52 -7.03
C HIS A 39 3.38 5.38 -5.90
N ASP A 40 4.44 6.17 -5.95
CA ASP A 40 5.31 6.38 -4.80
C ASP A 40 4.56 7.24 -3.78
N ILE A 41 4.57 6.82 -2.52
CA ILE A 41 3.96 7.56 -1.41
C ILE A 41 4.90 7.72 -0.22
N GLY A 42 6.16 7.25 -0.31
CA GLY A 42 7.15 7.40 0.76
C GLY A 42 7.73 8.81 0.78
N GLU A 43 7.97 9.35 1.98
CA GLU A 43 8.54 10.69 2.15
C GLU A 43 10.04 10.71 1.80
N LYS A 44 10.72 9.55 1.81
CA LYS A 44 12.17 9.40 1.62
C LYS A 44 12.56 8.55 0.40
N GLY A 45 11.92 8.79 -0.75
CA GLY A 45 12.40 8.23 -2.03
C GLY A 45 11.96 6.80 -2.31
N GLY A 46 10.69 6.48 -2.04
CA GLY A 46 10.09 5.26 -2.55
C GLY A 46 10.40 4.00 -1.77
N ASP A 47 10.42 4.05 -0.44
CA ASP A 47 10.44 2.86 0.41
C ASP A 47 9.05 2.25 0.62
N VAL A 48 8.00 3.02 0.32
CA VAL A 48 6.61 2.58 0.26
C VAL A 48 5.98 2.95 -1.08
N MET A 49 5.38 1.96 -1.74
CA MET A 49 4.63 2.17 -2.97
C MET A 49 3.20 1.65 -2.85
N ARG A 50 2.32 2.28 -3.62
CA ARG A 50 0.91 1.88 -3.77
C ARG A 50 0.67 1.37 -5.18
N LEU A 51 0.18 0.15 -5.31
CA LEU A 51 -0.39 -0.36 -6.55
C LEU A 51 -1.89 -0.05 -6.56
N ALA A 52 -2.27 1.03 -7.25
CA ALA A 52 -3.65 1.40 -7.44
C ALA A 52 -4.23 0.71 -8.68
N GLY A 53 -5.51 0.35 -8.62
CA GLY A 53 -6.25 -0.23 -9.73
C GLY A 53 -7.48 0.59 -10.08
N ARG A 54 -7.77 0.73 -11.37
CA ARG A 54 -9.02 1.32 -11.87
C ARG A 54 -10.11 0.25 -11.93
N ARG A 55 -11.26 0.53 -11.32
CA ARG A 55 -12.43 -0.36 -11.26
C ARG A 55 -13.30 -0.22 -12.50
N SER A 56 -14.28 -1.10 -12.64
CA SER A 56 -15.26 -1.06 -13.74
C SER A 56 -16.06 0.24 -13.76
N SER A 57 -16.36 0.81 -12.59
CA SER A 57 -17.00 2.13 -12.42
C SER A 57 -16.13 3.32 -12.85
N GLY A 58 -14.84 3.12 -13.09
CA GLY A 58 -13.88 4.18 -13.38
C GLY A 58 -13.19 4.76 -12.13
N SER A 59 -13.66 4.44 -10.92
CA SER A 59 -12.97 4.83 -9.68
C SER A 59 -11.62 4.13 -9.55
N TRP A 60 -10.71 4.75 -8.78
CA TRP A 60 -9.40 4.19 -8.46
C TRP A 60 -9.34 3.82 -7.00
N ASP A 61 -8.94 2.58 -6.71
CA ASP A 61 -8.76 2.09 -5.35
C ASP A 61 -7.40 1.39 -5.21
N THR A 62 -6.92 1.24 -3.97
CA THR A 62 -5.70 0.49 -3.67
C THR A 62 -5.94 -1.01 -3.85
N GLN A 63 -5.08 -1.69 -4.60
CA GLN A 63 -5.06 -3.15 -4.68
C GLN A 63 -4.02 -3.74 -3.73
N VAL A 64 -2.81 -3.18 -3.74
CA VAL A 64 -1.66 -3.69 -2.97
C VAL A 64 -0.85 -2.52 -2.41
N TRP A 65 -0.46 -2.63 -1.14
CA TRP A 65 0.64 -1.85 -0.56
C TRP A 65 1.95 -2.61 -0.69
N LEU A 66 3.01 -1.90 -1.04
CA LEU A 66 4.35 -2.44 -1.22
C LEU A 66 5.27 -1.74 -0.24
N ILE A 67 5.86 -2.52 0.67
CA ILE A 67 6.83 -2.02 1.65
C ILE A 67 8.17 -2.64 1.31
N ASN A 68 9.19 -1.80 1.12
CA ASN A 68 10.53 -2.27 0.83
C ASN A 68 11.04 -3.12 2.00
N LYS A 69 11.76 -4.20 1.72
CA LYS A 69 12.35 -5.07 2.76
C LYS A 69 13.40 -4.38 3.63
N LYS A 70 13.88 -3.19 3.25
CA LYS A 70 14.73 -2.34 4.09
C LYS A 70 13.94 -1.52 5.12
N SER A 71 12.62 -1.45 4.96
CA SER A 71 11.72 -0.65 5.81
C SER A 71 10.75 -1.51 6.64
N ALA A 72 10.89 -2.83 6.58
CA ALA A 72 10.15 -3.78 7.39
C ALA A 72 10.89 -5.12 7.43
N HIS A 73 10.57 -5.95 8.41
CA HIS A 73 11.01 -7.33 8.48
C HIS A 73 9.86 -8.23 8.96
N ILE A 74 10.07 -9.55 8.85
CA ILE A 74 9.12 -10.54 9.38
C ILE A 74 9.67 -11.04 10.71
N GLN A 75 8.87 -10.96 11.76
CA GLN A 75 9.14 -11.55 13.06
C GLN A 75 7.90 -12.34 13.49
N ASP A 76 8.08 -13.60 13.88
CA ASP A 76 6.98 -14.45 14.38
C ASP A 76 5.75 -14.47 13.45
N GLU A 77 5.98 -14.56 12.13
CA GLU A 77 4.98 -14.49 11.03
C GLU A 77 4.26 -13.13 10.86
N GLU A 78 4.59 -12.14 11.68
CA GLU A 78 4.07 -10.78 11.60
C GLU A 78 5.00 -9.89 10.77
N LEU A 79 4.41 -8.98 10.00
CA LEU A 79 5.15 -7.95 9.26
C LEU A 79 5.36 -6.73 10.15
N ILE A 80 6.59 -6.54 10.63
CA ILE A 80 6.98 -5.45 11.53
C ILE A 80 7.57 -4.28 10.73
N PRO A 81 7.03 -3.06 10.87
CA PRO A 81 7.57 -1.88 10.18
C PRO A 81 8.81 -1.33 10.90
N ASP A 82 9.86 -1.03 10.13
CA ASP A 82 11.11 -0.43 10.62
C ASP A 82 11.19 1.08 10.37
N THR A 83 10.35 1.61 9.46
CA THR A 83 10.23 3.04 9.16
C THR A 83 8.86 3.59 9.48
N GLU A 84 8.78 4.89 9.73
CA GLU A 84 7.53 5.60 10.01
C GLU A 84 6.55 5.50 8.83
N ASP A 85 7.02 5.50 7.59
CA ASP A 85 6.14 5.37 6.42
C ASP A 85 5.57 3.96 6.29
N ALA A 86 6.38 2.91 6.54
CA ALA A 86 5.89 1.54 6.63
C ALA A 86 4.89 1.37 7.78
N LYS A 87 5.15 2.01 8.93
CA LYS A 87 4.27 1.99 10.10
C LYS A 87 2.92 2.64 9.79
N LYS A 88 2.91 3.83 9.20
CA LYS A 88 1.69 4.52 8.75
C LYS A 88 0.85 3.63 7.83
N VAL A 89 1.47 2.87 6.91
CA VAL A 89 0.74 1.94 6.05
C VAL A 89 0.02 0.88 6.87
N ILE A 90 0.71 0.24 7.82
CA ILE A 90 0.12 -0.84 8.63
C ILE A 90 -1.00 -0.29 9.52
N GLU A 91 -0.82 0.88 10.13
CA GLU A 91 -1.82 1.51 11.01
C GLU A 91 -3.13 1.88 10.30
N VAL A 92 -3.08 2.25 9.02
CA VAL A 92 -4.31 2.63 8.28
C VAL A 92 -5.09 1.43 7.74
N LEU A 93 -4.56 0.20 7.82
CA LEU A 93 -5.26 -0.99 7.36
C LEU A 93 -6.45 -1.32 8.27
N GLY A 94 -7.50 -1.89 7.68
CA GLY A 94 -8.67 -2.34 8.43
C GLY A 94 -8.46 -3.66 9.18
N SER A 95 -7.30 -4.29 9.04
CA SER A 95 -6.86 -5.46 9.81
C SER A 95 -5.34 -5.58 9.78
N VAL A 96 -4.78 -6.26 10.78
CA VAL A 96 -3.36 -6.65 10.77
C VAL A 96 -3.08 -7.52 9.53
N PRO A 97 -1.96 -7.31 8.82
CA PRO A 97 -1.55 -8.16 7.70
C PRO A 97 -1.33 -9.61 8.15
N THR A 98 -1.99 -10.56 7.49
CA THR A 98 -1.78 -12.00 7.70
C THR A 98 -0.86 -12.55 6.62
N HIS A 99 0.17 -13.31 6.99
CA HIS A 99 1.06 -13.96 6.03
C HIS A 99 0.32 -15.00 5.20
N VAL A 100 0.55 -14.99 3.89
CA VAL A 100 -0.06 -15.95 2.97
C VAL A 100 0.99 -16.91 2.41
N LYS A 101 2.06 -16.35 1.82
CA LYS A 101 3.20 -17.11 1.27
C LYS A 101 4.30 -16.17 0.81
N GLY A 102 5.55 -16.61 0.91
CA GLY A 102 6.69 -15.83 0.43
C GLY A 102 6.68 -14.43 1.05
N ASP A 103 6.65 -13.39 0.20
CA ASP A 103 6.55 -11.98 0.61
C ASP A 103 5.11 -11.42 0.57
N ILE A 104 4.10 -12.29 0.47
CA ILE A 104 2.70 -11.90 0.28
C ILE A 104 1.95 -12.00 1.60
N PHE A 105 1.29 -10.90 1.94
CA PHE A 105 0.37 -10.74 3.05
C PHE A 105 -1.01 -10.31 2.53
N GLU A 106 -2.04 -10.55 3.33
CA GLU A 106 -3.40 -10.07 3.07
C GLU A 106 -3.92 -9.26 4.26
N ALA A 107 -4.65 -8.18 3.98
CA ALA A 107 -5.30 -7.36 4.99
C ALA A 107 -6.60 -6.78 4.46
N LYS A 108 -7.46 -6.27 5.34
CA LYS A 108 -8.58 -5.42 4.93
C LYS A 108 -8.05 -4.03 4.58
N ASP A 109 -8.60 -3.42 3.53
CA ASP A 109 -8.33 -2.00 3.27
C ASP A 109 -8.83 -1.14 4.44
N ARG A 110 -8.41 0.12 4.47
CA ARG A 110 -8.84 1.09 5.48
C ARG A 110 -10.36 1.07 5.70
N PRO A 111 -10.81 1.19 6.96
CA PRO A 111 -12.24 1.20 7.27
C PRO A 111 -12.94 2.35 6.54
N ASP A 112 -14.13 2.08 6.03
CA ASP A 112 -14.97 3.12 5.44
C ASP A 112 -15.58 3.96 6.57
N VAL A 113 -15.34 5.28 6.54
CA VAL A 113 -15.85 6.20 7.55
C VAL A 113 -17.21 6.72 7.07
N PRO A 114 -18.31 6.50 7.83
CA PRO A 114 -19.63 7.00 7.46
C PRO A 114 -19.65 8.52 7.25
N GLU A 115 -20.44 9.00 6.29
CA GLU A 115 -20.50 10.43 5.93
C GLU A 115 -20.85 11.32 7.12
N ARG A 116 -21.77 10.86 7.99
CA ARG A 116 -22.16 11.57 9.22
C ARG A 116 -21.03 11.79 10.23
N GLN A 117 -19.94 11.03 10.12
CA GLN A 117 -18.75 11.15 10.97
C GLN A 117 -17.65 11.99 10.30
N LYS A 118 -17.84 12.42 9.05
CA LYS A 118 -16.94 13.35 8.37
C LYS A 118 -17.34 14.79 8.74
N PRO A 119 -16.37 15.72 8.82
CA PRO A 119 -14.95 15.54 8.55
C PRO A 119 -14.20 14.85 9.69
N THR A 120 -13.29 13.92 9.34
CA THR A 120 -12.40 13.25 10.31
C THR A 120 -11.44 14.24 10.97
N GLN A 121 -10.85 13.92 12.12
CA GLN A 121 -9.86 14.79 12.78
C GLN A 121 -8.68 15.16 11.86
N SER A 122 -8.26 14.22 11.01
CA SER A 122 -7.23 14.47 9.98
C SER A 122 -7.71 15.48 8.95
N GLN A 123 -8.95 15.37 8.46
CA GLN A 123 -9.55 16.34 7.53
C GLN A 123 -9.69 17.73 8.17
N GLN A 124 -10.10 17.79 9.44
CA GLN A 124 -10.19 19.05 10.18
C GLN A 124 -8.82 19.71 10.36
N SER A 125 -7.80 18.92 10.73
CA SER A 125 -6.43 19.41 10.86
C SER A 125 -5.88 19.93 9.53
N ALA A 126 -6.09 19.20 8.44
CA ALA A 126 -5.70 19.62 7.09
C ALA A 126 -6.42 20.90 6.65
N TYR A 127 -7.72 21.01 6.93
CA TYR A 127 -8.51 22.21 6.66
C TYR A 127 -7.94 23.44 7.39
N MET A 128 -7.68 23.30 8.70
CA MET A 128 -7.09 24.36 9.52
C MET A 128 -5.69 24.75 9.04
N HIS A 129 -4.87 23.77 8.65
CA HIS A 129 -3.54 24.01 8.09
C HIS A 129 -3.63 24.82 6.78
N ASN A 130 -4.51 24.44 5.86
CA ASN A 130 -4.70 25.12 4.59
C ASN A 130 -5.22 26.55 4.76
N ILE A 131 -6.15 26.78 5.69
CA ILE A 131 -6.59 28.13 6.06
C ILE A 131 -5.41 28.97 6.54
N ARG A 132 -4.58 28.43 7.45
CA ARG A 132 -3.42 29.14 8.00
C ARG A 132 -2.42 29.51 6.90
N LEU A 133 -2.16 28.59 5.97
CA LEU A 133 -1.31 28.88 4.81
C LEU A 133 -1.90 29.99 3.95
N ALA A 134 -3.19 29.92 3.61
CA ALA A 134 -3.87 30.95 2.82
C ALA A 134 -3.83 32.33 3.49
N GLN A 135 -4.04 32.39 4.81
CA GLN A 135 -3.93 33.64 5.58
C GLN A 135 -2.50 34.20 5.58
N LYS A 136 -1.48 33.36 5.76
CA LYS A 136 -0.08 33.79 5.66
C LYS A 136 0.26 34.33 4.28
N THR A 137 -0.20 33.68 3.21
CA THR A 137 0.01 34.15 1.84
C THR A 137 -0.69 35.48 1.59
N ARG A 138 -1.93 35.66 2.05
CA ARG A 138 -2.64 36.94 1.98
C ARG A 138 -1.90 38.06 2.70
N LYS A 139 -1.40 37.81 3.92
CA LYS A 139 -0.61 38.80 4.68
C LYS A 139 0.73 39.17 4.01
N LYS A 140 1.31 38.29 3.20
CA LYS A 140 2.53 38.59 2.43
C LYS A 140 2.26 39.38 1.15
N ALA A 141 1.03 39.35 0.64
CA ALA A 141 0.61 40.01 -0.60
C ALA A 141 -0.02 41.39 -0.36
N ALA A 142 -0.25 41.75 0.91
CA ALA A 142 -0.69 43.07 1.36
C ALA A 142 0.51 43.85 1.92
#